data_AF-A0A1I8BP37-F1
#
_entry.id   AF-A0A1I8BP37-F1
#
_cell.length_a   1.000
_cell.length_b   1.000
_cell.length_c   1.000
_cell.angle_alpha   90.00
_cell.angle_beta   90.00
_cell.angle_gamma   90.00
#
_symmetry.space_group_name_H-M   'P 1'
#
loop_
_entity.id
_entity.type
_entity.pdbx_description
1 polymer ?
#
loop_
_entity_poly.entity_id
_entity_poly.type
_entity_poly.pdbx_seq_one_letter_code
_entity_poly.pdbx_strand_id
1 'polypeptide(L)'
;MNQYVNKRFSNQYKATIGADFLTKDITIDDRVVTMQIWDTAGQERFQSLGVAFYRGADCCVLVYDLTYAPSFKNLESWRDEFLVQASPRDPENFPFVLLGNKVDNEAARAVHAKRAEGWCQSKCNMPYFEVSAKEALNVDEAFMEIAKAALARDAQETENPYFGAQLRHAFPNFQNVREGNGCYMYFAGAAVKGQLLCKGIPAAHLNVGLFDVDRSPGDPDDLLDKGFTDKYGNFVLDGTTRELLSIEPELRIIHDCDDGLKVFMRTCHRLTIIKVADEYIHHGKVQKYFDIGLLDLSEIPQTETISEQRYCQDEF
;
A
#
# COMPACT_ATOMS: atom_id res chain seq x y z
N MET A 1 25.21 -10.01 3.74
CA MET A 1 25.56 -9.92 5.18
C MET A 1 27.00 -10.32 5.52
N ASN A 2 27.48 -11.52 5.20
CA ASN A 2 28.85 -11.95 5.51
C ASN A 2 29.94 -10.96 5.05
N GLN A 3 29.81 -10.38 3.85
CA GLN A 3 30.75 -9.38 3.38
C GLN A 3 30.77 -8.12 4.26
N TYR A 4 29.60 -7.67 4.72
CA TYR A 4 29.48 -6.46 5.52
C TYR A 4 30.05 -6.65 6.93
N VAL A 5 29.65 -7.74 7.61
CA VAL A 5 29.99 -8.00 9.03
C VAL A 5 31.37 -8.63 9.16
N ASN A 6 31.68 -9.64 8.36
CA ASN A 6 32.89 -10.46 8.51
C ASN A 6 33.99 -10.13 7.48
N LYS A 7 33.74 -9.20 6.55
CA LYS A 7 34.65 -8.88 5.42
C LYS A 7 35.06 -10.12 4.63
N ARG A 8 34.13 -11.07 4.46
CA ARG A 8 34.32 -12.34 3.79
C ARG A 8 33.22 -12.60 2.78
N PHE A 9 33.63 -13.14 1.63
CA PHE A 9 32.74 -13.65 0.60
C PHE A 9 33.06 -15.12 0.30
N SER A 10 32.02 -15.92 0.04
CA SER A 10 32.12 -17.33 -0.34
C SER A 10 31.19 -17.61 -1.50
N ASN A 11 31.69 -18.32 -2.52
CA ASN A 11 30.87 -18.77 -3.65
C ASN A 11 29.94 -19.96 -3.29
N GLN A 12 30.13 -20.60 -2.14
CA GLN A 12 29.24 -21.66 -1.68
C GLN A 12 27.97 -21.05 -1.10
N TYR A 13 26.84 -21.24 -1.80
CA TYR A 13 25.54 -20.83 -1.30
C TYR A 13 25.14 -21.68 -0.09
N LYS A 14 24.88 -21.00 1.03
CA LYS A 14 24.23 -21.57 2.21
C LYS A 14 22.93 -20.79 2.42
N ALA A 15 21.80 -21.48 2.31
CA ALA A 15 20.50 -20.85 2.56
C ALA A 15 20.37 -20.53 4.06
N THR A 16 19.90 -19.32 4.36
CA THR A 16 19.46 -18.96 5.71
C THR A 16 18.22 -19.79 6.07
N ILE A 17 18.17 -20.31 7.30
CA ILE A 17 17.02 -21.08 7.80
C ILE A 17 16.34 -20.21 8.87
N GLY A 18 15.15 -19.70 8.57
CA GLY A 18 14.44 -18.76 9.44
C GLY A 18 15.07 -17.37 9.39
N ALA A 19 15.93 -17.04 10.36
CA ALA A 19 16.67 -15.77 10.39
C ALA A 19 18.03 -15.94 11.07
N ASP A 20 19.06 -15.25 10.55
CA ASP A 20 20.37 -15.13 11.17
C ASP A 20 20.47 -13.77 11.89
N PHE A 21 20.97 -13.78 13.12
CA PHE A 21 21.22 -12.58 13.92
C PHE A 21 22.70 -12.20 13.89
N LEU A 22 22.98 -10.96 13.51
CA LEU A 22 24.32 -10.41 13.37
C LEU A 22 24.40 -9.06 14.09
N THR A 23 25.60 -8.71 14.57
CA THR A 23 25.85 -7.38 15.16
C THR A 23 27.06 -6.74 14.52
N LYS A 24 27.02 -5.41 14.36
CA LYS A 24 28.17 -4.62 13.90
C LYS A 24 28.10 -3.22 14.50
N ASP A 25 29.21 -2.79 15.09
CA ASP A 25 29.38 -1.43 15.54
C ASP A 25 29.86 -0.55 14.37
N ILE A 26 29.23 0.60 14.22
CA ILE A 26 29.61 1.66 13.28
C ILE A 26 29.69 3.00 14.00
N THR A 27 30.45 3.94 13.44
CA THR A 27 30.55 5.30 13.98
C THR A 27 29.80 6.27 13.06
N ILE A 28 28.83 6.99 13.60
CA ILE A 28 28.05 8.04 12.93
C ILE A 28 28.15 9.31 13.78
N ASP A 29 28.65 10.41 13.21
CA ASP A 29 28.78 11.71 13.88
C ASP A 29 29.43 11.61 15.28
N ASP A 30 30.55 10.89 15.35
CA ASP A 30 31.33 10.57 16.55
C ASP A 30 30.59 9.75 17.63
N ARG A 31 29.41 9.21 17.32
CA ARG A 31 28.67 8.27 18.16
C ARG A 31 28.86 6.85 17.66
N VAL A 32 29.12 5.92 18.59
CA VAL A 32 29.13 4.50 18.30
C VAL A 32 27.70 3.99 18.31
N VAL A 33 27.30 3.34 17.21
CA VAL A 33 25.97 2.79 16.97
C VAL A 33 26.13 1.30 16.73
N THR A 34 25.48 0.50 17.56
CA THR A 34 25.46 -0.96 17.41
C THR A 34 24.28 -1.37 16.56
N MET A 35 24.54 -1.80 15.33
CA MET A 35 23.51 -2.34 14.46
C MET A 35 23.19 -3.79 14.86
N GLN A 36 21.91 -4.06 15.10
CA GLN A 36 21.36 -5.41 15.24
C GLN A 36 20.69 -5.81 13.93
N ILE A 37 21.29 -6.76 13.22
CA ILE A 37 20.90 -7.10 11.84
C ILE A 37 20.25 -8.47 11.85
N TRP A 38 19.00 -8.52 11.40
CA TRP A 38 18.23 -9.74 11.20
C TRP A 38 18.20 -10.08 9.72
N ASP A 39 18.99 -11.06 9.30
CA ASP A 39 19.02 -11.58 7.92
C ASP A 39 17.96 -12.67 7.78
N THR A 40 16.81 -12.36 7.17
CA THR A 40 15.69 -13.29 7.08
C THR A 40 15.79 -14.19 5.85
N ALA A 41 15.28 -15.43 5.97
CA ALA A 41 15.18 -16.34 4.85
C ALA A 41 14.12 -15.85 3.85
N GLY A 42 14.54 -15.51 2.64
CA GLY A 42 13.64 -15.07 1.56
C GLY A 42 12.85 -16.19 0.86
N GLN A 43 12.67 -17.36 1.50
CA GLN A 43 11.80 -18.41 0.98
C GLN A 43 10.39 -18.22 1.50
N GLU A 44 9.41 -18.30 0.61
CA GLU A 44 7.98 -18.13 0.86
C GLU A 44 7.47 -19.02 2.01
N ARG A 45 8.09 -20.18 2.22
CA ARG A 45 7.75 -21.13 3.29
C ARG A 45 8.00 -20.59 4.71
N PHE A 46 8.72 -19.47 4.86
CA PHE A 46 9.01 -18.84 6.15
C PHE A 46 8.29 -17.50 6.35
N GLN A 47 7.42 -17.05 5.43
CA GLN A 47 6.68 -15.78 5.53
C GLN A 47 5.87 -15.67 6.83
N SER A 48 5.31 -16.77 7.34
CA SER A 48 4.56 -16.79 8.61
C SER A 48 5.40 -16.47 9.86
N LEU A 49 6.73 -16.48 9.77
CA LEU A 49 7.63 -16.14 10.87
C LEU A 49 8.00 -14.65 10.92
N GLY A 50 7.65 -13.85 9.91
CA GLY A 50 8.13 -12.48 9.76
C GLY A 50 7.70 -11.53 10.90
N VAL A 51 6.50 -11.69 11.46
CA VAL A 51 6.00 -10.84 12.58
C VAL A 51 6.96 -10.84 13.78
N ALA A 52 7.56 -11.99 14.09
CA ALA A 52 8.48 -12.13 15.21
C ALA A 52 9.84 -11.45 14.96
N PHE A 53 10.25 -11.31 13.70
CA PHE A 53 11.55 -10.77 13.30
C PHE A 53 11.49 -9.29 12.89
N TYR A 54 10.36 -8.82 12.37
CA TYR A 54 10.23 -7.43 11.89
C TYR A 54 9.80 -6.45 12.98
N ARG A 55 9.10 -6.93 14.02
CA ARG A 55 8.58 -6.07 15.09
C ARG A 55 9.73 -5.36 15.81
N GLY A 56 9.65 -4.04 15.86
CA GLY A 56 10.65 -3.20 16.52
C GLY A 56 11.89 -2.92 15.67
N ALA A 57 11.85 -3.22 14.37
CA ALA A 57 12.88 -2.77 13.44
C ALA A 57 12.86 -1.24 13.30
N ASP A 58 14.06 -0.63 13.32
CA ASP A 58 14.21 0.81 13.12
C ASP A 58 14.29 1.19 11.63
N CYS A 59 14.77 0.27 10.80
CA CYS A 59 14.91 0.42 9.36
C CYS A 59 14.88 -0.93 8.65
N CYS A 60 14.73 -0.93 7.33
CA CYS A 60 14.69 -2.15 6.52
C CYS A 60 15.57 -2.03 5.26
N VAL A 61 16.26 -3.12 4.93
CA VAL A 61 17.10 -3.22 3.73
C VAL A 61 16.42 -4.20 2.77
N LEU A 62 15.98 -3.71 1.63
CA LEU A 62 15.43 -4.54 0.55
C LEU A 62 16.55 -4.88 -0.42
N VAL A 63 16.65 -6.15 -0.82
CA VAL A 63 17.73 -6.62 -1.71
C VAL A 63 17.15 -7.41 -2.86
N TYR A 64 17.59 -7.11 -4.08
CA TYR A 64 17.30 -7.93 -5.26
C TYR A 64 18.60 -8.24 -6.03
N ASP A 65 18.50 -9.15 -6.99
CA ASP A 65 19.61 -9.56 -7.85
C ASP A 65 19.49 -8.89 -9.23
N LEU A 66 20.50 -8.09 -9.60
CA LEU A 66 20.56 -7.39 -10.88
C LEU A 66 20.51 -8.33 -12.09
N THR A 67 20.92 -9.59 -11.93
CA THR A 67 20.93 -10.61 -12.98
C THR A 67 19.65 -11.44 -13.03
N TYR A 68 18.71 -11.22 -12.10
CA TYR A 68 17.49 -12.02 -11.99
C TYR A 68 16.24 -11.15 -11.77
N ALA A 69 15.60 -10.76 -12.88
CA ALA A 69 14.45 -9.87 -12.89
C ALA A 69 13.26 -10.25 -11.98
N PRO A 70 12.92 -11.53 -11.74
CA PRO A 70 11.84 -11.87 -10.82
C PRO A 70 12.09 -11.42 -9.38
N SER A 71 13.35 -11.39 -8.91
CA SER A 71 13.67 -10.87 -7.57
C SER A 71 13.29 -9.39 -7.40
N PHE A 72 13.44 -8.60 -8.45
CA PHE A 72 13.02 -7.19 -8.45
C PHE A 72 11.49 -7.05 -8.43
N LYS A 73 10.77 -7.89 -9.17
CA LYS A 73 9.30 -7.85 -9.21
C LYS A 73 8.68 -8.13 -7.83
N ASN A 74 9.32 -8.99 -7.03
CA ASN A 74 8.82 -9.35 -5.72
C ASN A 74 9.08 -8.30 -4.62
N LEU A 75 9.85 -7.23 -4.92
CA LEU A 75 10.18 -6.19 -3.93
C LEU A 75 8.95 -5.47 -3.38
N GLU A 76 7.91 -5.33 -4.20
CA GLU A 76 6.64 -4.72 -3.79
C GLU A 76 5.99 -5.53 -2.67
N SER A 77 5.74 -6.82 -2.92
CA SER A 77 5.19 -7.74 -1.92
C SER A 77 6.04 -7.79 -0.66
N TRP A 78 7.37 -7.83 -0.77
CA TRP A 78 8.26 -7.85 0.41
C TRP A 78 8.17 -6.58 1.25
N ARG A 79 8.09 -5.40 0.61
CA ARG A 79 7.95 -4.13 1.31
C ARG A 79 6.62 -4.06 2.03
N ASP A 80 5.54 -4.40 1.34
CA ASP A 80 4.18 -4.24 1.88
C ASP A 80 3.91 -5.27 2.98
N GLU A 81 4.39 -6.52 2.81
CA GLU A 81 4.40 -7.55 3.86
C GLU A 81 5.16 -7.07 5.11
N PHE A 82 6.35 -6.47 4.93
CA PHE A 82 7.12 -5.93 6.05
C PHE A 82 6.33 -4.82 6.78
N LEU A 83 5.71 -3.88 6.05
CA LEU A 83 4.96 -2.79 6.67
C LEU A 83 3.75 -3.29 7.48
N VAL A 84 3.04 -4.29 6.97
CA VAL A 84 1.92 -4.93 7.66
C VAL A 84 2.40 -5.64 8.93
N GLN A 85 3.44 -6.47 8.83
CA GLN A 85 3.88 -7.33 9.92
C GLN A 85 4.71 -6.60 10.98
N ALA A 86 5.57 -5.66 10.58
CA ALA A 86 6.35 -4.83 11.49
C ALA A 86 5.47 -3.81 12.22
N SER A 87 4.43 -3.32 11.53
CA SER A 87 3.51 -2.28 12.01
C SER A 87 4.25 -1.10 12.65
N PRO A 88 5.17 -0.43 11.91
CA PRO A 88 5.90 0.70 12.44
C PRO A 88 4.96 1.86 12.75
N ARG A 89 5.34 2.71 13.71
CA ARG A 89 4.52 3.86 14.14
C ARG A 89 4.27 4.87 13.02
N ASP A 90 5.29 5.11 12.21
CA ASP A 90 5.24 5.95 11.02
C ASP A 90 5.69 5.11 9.80
N PRO A 91 4.76 4.41 9.14
CA PRO A 91 5.06 3.61 7.95
C PRO A 91 5.46 4.45 6.74
N GLU A 92 5.02 5.72 6.67
CA GLU A 92 5.25 6.62 5.53
C GLU A 92 6.71 7.07 5.46
N ASN A 93 7.28 7.39 6.63
CA ASN A 93 8.67 7.81 6.76
C ASN A 93 9.57 6.70 7.32
N PHE A 94 9.14 5.44 7.22
CA PHE A 94 9.96 4.33 7.67
C PHE A 94 11.21 4.21 6.81
N PRO A 95 12.43 4.21 7.38
CA PRO A 95 13.65 4.14 6.60
C PRO A 95 13.77 2.79 5.87
N PHE A 96 13.75 2.86 4.54
CA PHE A 96 14.12 1.77 3.65
C PHE A 96 15.35 2.13 2.83
N VAL A 97 16.13 1.14 2.44
CA VAL A 97 17.14 1.26 1.38
C VAL A 97 17.01 0.08 0.43
N LEU A 98 17.09 0.34 -0.88
CA LEU A 98 17.09 -0.69 -1.92
C LEU A 98 18.51 -1.00 -2.37
N LEU A 99 18.88 -2.28 -2.35
CA LEU A 99 20.16 -2.78 -2.86
C LEU A 99 19.96 -3.65 -4.11
N GLY A 100 20.48 -3.20 -5.24
CA GLY A 100 20.67 -4.03 -6.44
C GLY A 100 21.99 -4.78 -6.36
N ASN A 101 21.98 -6.04 -5.95
CA ASN A 101 23.20 -6.81 -5.72
C ASN A 101 23.70 -7.50 -7.02
N LYS A 102 24.97 -7.92 -7.00
CA LYS A 102 25.70 -8.59 -8.09
C LYS A 102 26.03 -7.68 -9.28
N VAL A 103 26.31 -6.40 -9.02
CA VAL A 103 26.73 -5.45 -10.06
C VAL A 103 28.04 -5.86 -10.75
N ASP A 104 28.84 -6.70 -10.11
CA ASP A 104 30.05 -7.30 -10.70
C ASP A 104 29.77 -8.22 -11.90
N ASN A 105 28.51 -8.62 -12.12
CA ASN A 105 28.11 -9.47 -13.24
C ASN A 105 27.29 -8.70 -14.29
N GLU A 106 27.85 -7.58 -14.77
CA GLU A 106 27.22 -6.68 -15.74
C GLU A 106 26.76 -7.39 -17.03
N ALA A 107 27.52 -8.41 -17.47
CA ALA A 107 27.20 -9.19 -18.67
C ALA A 107 25.86 -9.94 -18.58
N ALA A 108 25.39 -10.24 -17.36
CA ALA A 108 24.13 -10.93 -17.11
C ALA A 108 23.02 -9.99 -16.59
N ARG A 109 23.19 -8.66 -16.69
CA ARG A 109 22.23 -7.69 -16.18
C ARG A 109 20.84 -7.88 -16.81
N ALA A 110 19.85 -8.07 -15.95
CA ALA A 110 18.43 -8.20 -16.31
C ALA A 110 17.58 -7.01 -15.82
N VAL A 111 18.10 -6.22 -14.88
CA VAL A 111 17.44 -5.01 -14.33
C VAL A 111 18.38 -3.82 -14.47
N HIS A 112 17.93 -2.79 -15.19
CA HIS A 112 18.68 -1.55 -15.37
C HIS A 112 18.42 -0.56 -14.23
N ALA A 113 19.44 0.20 -13.85
CA ALA A 113 19.38 1.22 -12.79
C ALA A 113 18.15 2.13 -12.92
N LYS A 114 17.87 2.65 -14.12
CA LYS A 114 16.70 3.52 -14.38
C LYS A 114 15.37 2.93 -13.91
N ARG A 115 15.20 1.61 -14.03
CA ARG A 115 13.98 0.92 -13.58
C ARG A 115 13.90 0.87 -12.05
N ALA A 116 15.02 0.58 -11.39
CA ALA A 116 15.11 0.54 -9.93
C ALA A 116 14.95 1.95 -9.33
N GLU A 117 15.62 2.95 -9.91
CA GLU A 117 15.49 4.36 -9.54
C GLU A 117 14.04 4.85 -9.67
N GLY A 118 13.36 4.51 -10.76
CA GLY A 118 11.94 4.87 -10.93
C GLY A 118 11.03 4.26 -9.88
N TRP A 119 11.30 3.01 -9.47
CA TRP A 119 10.56 2.37 -8.37
C TRP A 119 10.89 3.02 -7.01
N CYS A 120 12.15 3.32 -6.75
CA CYS A 120 12.56 4.02 -5.53
C CYS A 120 11.94 5.43 -5.43
N GLN A 121 11.85 6.15 -6.55
CA GLN A 121 11.18 7.44 -6.63
C GLN A 121 9.70 7.32 -6.26
N SER A 122 9.00 6.28 -6.73
CA SER A 122 7.59 6.06 -6.36
C SER A 122 7.41 5.61 -4.90
N LYS A 123 8.44 5.06 -4.27
CA LYS A 123 8.44 4.62 -2.86
C LYS A 123 9.20 5.61 -1.96
N CYS A 124 8.82 6.87 -1.98
CA CYS A 124 9.31 7.92 -1.07
C CYS A 124 10.77 8.33 -1.31
N ASN A 125 11.19 8.32 -2.58
CA ASN A 125 12.58 8.58 -2.94
C ASN A 125 13.56 7.72 -2.13
N MET A 126 13.24 6.42 -2.01
CA MET A 126 14.02 5.44 -1.28
C MET A 126 15.48 5.45 -1.77
N PRO A 127 16.48 5.56 -0.87
CA PRO A 127 17.88 5.43 -1.26
C PRO A 127 18.14 4.12 -2.01
N TYR A 128 18.88 4.20 -3.12
CA TYR A 128 19.20 3.06 -3.98
C TYR A 128 20.71 2.94 -4.18
N PHE A 129 21.23 1.73 -4.01
CA PHE A 129 22.62 1.41 -4.27
C PHE A 129 22.74 0.15 -5.13
N GLU A 130 23.55 0.20 -6.18
CA GLU A 130 24.07 -1.01 -6.81
C GLU A 130 25.29 -1.49 -6.03
N VAL A 131 25.23 -2.72 -5.55
CA VAL A 131 26.23 -3.29 -4.64
C VAL A 131 26.82 -4.59 -5.21
N SER A 132 28.05 -4.90 -4.80
CA SER A 132 28.61 -6.24 -4.97
C SER A 132 29.05 -6.79 -3.63
N ALA A 133 28.36 -7.83 -3.16
CA ALA A 133 28.84 -8.60 -2.02
C ALA A 133 30.17 -9.32 -2.31
N LYS A 134 30.48 -9.61 -3.59
CA LYS A 134 31.70 -10.28 -4.00
C LYS A 134 32.91 -9.34 -4.01
N GLU A 135 32.72 -8.13 -4.52
CA GLU A 135 33.78 -7.12 -4.64
C GLU A 135 33.79 -6.10 -3.50
N ALA A 136 32.87 -6.25 -2.53
CA ALA A 136 32.65 -5.32 -1.43
C ALA A 136 32.23 -3.90 -1.87
N LEU A 137 31.71 -3.75 -3.09
CA LEU A 137 31.35 -2.46 -3.65
C LEU A 137 30.04 -1.93 -3.05
N ASN A 138 30.05 -0.68 -2.57
CA ASN A 138 28.91 0.08 -2.03
C ASN A 138 28.20 -0.56 -0.83
N VAL A 139 28.74 -1.64 -0.25
CA VAL A 139 28.09 -2.37 0.84
C VAL A 139 28.15 -1.57 2.14
N ASP A 140 29.28 -0.95 2.47
CA ASP A 140 29.39 -0.20 3.73
C ASP A 140 28.64 1.14 3.66
N GLU A 141 28.67 1.80 2.49
CA GLU A 141 27.99 3.06 2.21
C GLU A 141 26.47 2.92 2.36
N ALA A 142 25.88 1.85 1.81
CA ALA A 142 24.44 1.66 1.88
C ALA A 142 23.95 1.40 3.32
N PHE A 143 24.70 0.63 4.12
CA PHE A 143 24.38 0.42 5.53
C PHE A 143 24.61 1.66 6.39
N MET A 144 25.61 2.48 6.05
CA MET A 144 25.84 3.77 6.70
C MET A 144 24.67 4.72 6.45
N GLU A 145 24.16 4.78 5.22
CA GLU A 145 23.03 5.64 4.84
C GLU A 145 21.76 5.28 5.63
N ILE A 146 21.39 4.00 5.66
CA ILE A 146 20.16 3.58 6.34
C ILE A 146 20.25 3.75 7.86
N ALA A 147 21.42 3.54 8.46
CA ALA A 147 21.64 3.77 9.88
C ALA A 147 21.52 5.25 10.26
N LYS A 148 22.04 6.16 9.42
CA LYS A 148 21.84 7.60 9.59
C LYS A 148 20.37 8.00 9.52
N ALA A 149 19.63 7.46 8.55
CA ALA A 149 18.21 7.73 8.39
C ALA A 149 17.40 7.25 9.62
N ALA A 150 17.70 6.06 10.15
CA ALA A 150 17.07 5.56 11.37
C ALA A 150 17.30 6.47 12.59
N LEU A 151 18.55 6.87 12.83
CA LEU A 151 18.91 7.74 13.97
C LEU A 151 18.30 9.14 13.87
N ALA A 152 18.22 9.69 12.66
CA ALA A 152 17.60 10.99 12.44
C ALA A 152 16.11 10.98 12.82
N ARG A 153 15.42 9.87 12.57
CA ARG A 153 14.02 9.70 12.98
C ARG A 153 13.87 9.61 14.50
N ASP A 154 14.70 8.82 15.16
CA ASP A 154 14.66 8.68 16.64
C ASP A 154 14.93 10.02 17.36
N ALA A 155 15.81 10.86 16.81
CA ALA A 155 16.06 12.20 17.33
C ALA A 155 14.83 13.12 17.22
N GLN A 156 14.06 13.03 16.14
CA GLN A 156 12.82 13.81 15.97
C GLN A 156 11.71 13.34 16.92
N GLU A 157 11.66 12.04 17.24
CA GLU A 157 10.68 11.49 18.18
C GLU A 157 10.97 11.91 19.63
N THR A 158 12.24 12.02 20.01
CA THR A 158 12.64 12.37 21.38
C THR A 158 12.51 13.86 21.71
N GLU A 159 12.55 14.74 20.70
CA GLU A 159 12.37 16.18 20.88
C GLU A 159 10.90 16.65 20.97
N ASN A 160 9.90 15.76 20.79
CA ASN A 160 8.49 16.17 20.87
C ASN A 160 7.57 15.25 21.70
N PRO A 161 7.63 15.30 23.04
CA PRO A 161 6.72 14.55 23.91
C PRO A 161 5.33 15.20 24.12
N TYR A 162 5.09 16.43 23.63
CA TYR A 162 3.93 17.26 24.05
C TYR A 162 2.96 17.72 22.93
N PHE A 163 3.21 17.42 21.65
CA PHE A 163 2.36 17.94 20.56
C PHE A 163 1.06 17.15 20.32
N GLY A 164 0.89 15.98 20.93
CA GLY A 164 -0.27 15.10 20.69
C GLY A 164 -1.58 15.49 21.39
N ALA A 165 -1.56 16.39 22.38
CA ALA A 165 -2.70 16.54 23.30
C ALA A 165 -3.47 17.88 23.23
N GLN A 166 -2.99 18.91 22.53
CA GLN A 166 -3.55 20.28 22.71
C GLN A 166 -3.98 21.04 21.44
N LEU A 167 -3.99 20.40 20.27
CA LEU A 167 -4.36 21.05 18.99
C LEU A 167 -5.66 20.51 18.34
N ARG A 168 -6.56 19.87 19.10
CA ARG A 168 -7.92 19.58 18.61
C ARG A 168 -8.92 20.74 18.78
N HIS A 169 -8.53 21.85 19.41
CA HIS A 169 -9.48 22.91 19.77
C HIS A 169 -9.11 24.35 19.38
N ALA A 170 -8.03 24.62 18.62
CA ALA A 170 -7.58 26.02 18.44
C ALA A 170 -7.35 26.56 17.01
N PHE A 171 -7.16 25.76 15.95
CA PHE A 171 -6.81 26.35 14.63
C PHE A 171 -7.43 25.62 13.43
N PRO A 172 -8.43 26.18 12.73
CA PRO A 172 -9.13 25.51 11.63
C PRO A 172 -8.48 25.65 10.25
N ASN A 173 -7.37 26.40 10.10
CA ASN A 173 -6.67 26.56 8.83
C ASN A 173 -5.15 26.66 9.08
N PHE A 174 -4.41 25.60 8.76
CA PHE A 174 -2.96 25.66 8.62
C PHE A 174 -2.59 25.08 7.25
N GLN A 175 -2.44 25.96 6.27
CA GLN A 175 -1.48 25.75 5.20
C GLN A 175 -0.09 26.02 5.81
N ASN A 176 0.84 25.07 5.68
CA ASN A 176 2.24 25.38 5.46
C ASN A 176 2.95 24.18 4.85
N VAL A 177 3.40 24.41 3.63
CA VAL A 177 4.44 23.69 2.92
C VAL A 177 5.73 23.72 3.77
N ARG A 178 6.36 22.56 3.94
CA ARG A 178 7.82 22.44 4.03
C ARG A 178 8.23 21.24 3.18
N GLU A 179 9.20 21.48 2.30
CA GLU A 179 9.92 20.49 1.52
C GLU A 179 10.50 19.43 2.48
N GLY A 180 9.93 18.24 2.44
CA GLY A 180 10.41 17.05 3.12
C GLY A 180 10.08 15.87 2.22
N ASN A 181 11.10 15.09 1.87
CA ASN A 181 11.02 13.90 1.01
C ASN A 181 10.26 12.74 1.69
N GLY A 182 9.02 12.95 2.16
CA GLY A 182 8.13 11.86 2.57
C GLY A 182 7.23 11.48 1.40
N CYS A 183 7.07 10.18 1.09
CA CYS A 183 5.88 9.77 0.35
C CYS A 183 4.78 9.43 1.34
N TYR A 184 3.78 10.29 1.31
CA TYR A 184 2.51 10.08 1.95
C TYR A 184 1.93 8.78 1.41
N MET A 185 1.46 7.89 2.28
CA MET A 185 0.36 7.01 1.87
C MET A 185 -0.75 7.96 1.46
N TYR A 186 -1.09 7.98 0.17
CA TYR A 186 -2.18 8.84 -0.23
C TYR A 186 -3.44 8.24 0.37
N PHE A 187 -4.13 9.01 1.23
CA PHE A 187 -5.53 8.73 1.53
C PHE A 187 -6.31 8.96 0.24
N ALA A 188 -6.26 7.99 -0.66
CA ALA A 188 -7.01 8.00 -1.88
C ALA A 188 -8.45 7.59 -1.56
N GLY A 189 -9.38 8.34 -2.10
CA GLY A 189 -10.79 8.10 -1.88
C GLY A 189 -11.60 8.54 -3.07
N ALA A 190 -12.85 8.13 -3.06
CA ALA A 190 -13.84 8.59 -4.01
C ALA A 190 -15.10 8.97 -3.25
N ALA A 191 -15.77 9.99 -3.76
CA ALA A 191 -17.06 10.43 -3.25
C ALA A 191 -18.10 10.34 -4.36
N VAL A 192 -19.18 9.61 -4.09
CA VAL A 192 -20.22 9.30 -5.07
C VAL A 192 -21.57 9.72 -4.51
N LYS A 193 -22.44 10.25 -5.37
CA LYS A 193 -23.83 10.57 -5.01
C LYS A 193 -24.76 10.32 -6.17
N GLY A 194 -26.05 10.23 -5.86
CA GLY A 194 -27.09 10.15 -6.87
C GLY A 194 -28.45 9.86 -6.28
N GLN A 195 -29.41 9.61 -7.17
CA GLN A 195 -30.78 9.24 -6.83
C GLN A 195 -31.20 7.99 -7.59
N LEU A 196 -31.70 6.99 -6.87
CA LEU A 196 -32.13 5.71 -7.43
C LEU A 196 -33.65 5.61 -7.45
N LEU A 197 -34.19 5.22 -8.60
CA LEU A 197 -35.60 4.89 -8.79
C LEU A 197 -35.75 3.40 -9.13
N CYS A 198 -36.96 2.90 -8.96
CA CYS A 198 -37.39 1.62 -9.49
C CYS A 198 -38.76 1.83 -10.14
N LYS A 199 -38.84 1.74 -11.47
CA LYS A 199 -40.06 2.00 -12.25
C LYS A 199 -40.66 3.38 -11.96
N GLY A 200 -39.79 4.39 -11.89
CA GLY A 200 -40.15 5.78 -11.59
C GLY A 200 -40.45 6.08 -10.12
N ILE A 201 -40.40 5.08 -9.21
CA ILE A 201 -40.64 5.27 -7.78
C ILE A 201 -39.29 5.35 -7.05
N PRO A 202 -39.09 6.30 -6.12
CA PRO A 202 -37.89 6.33 -5.28
C PRO A 202 -37.55 4.98 -4.64
N ALA A 203 -36.35 4.46 -4.93
CA ALA A 203 -35.86 3.21 -4.38
C ALA A 203 -35.25 3.47 -3.00
N ALA A 204 -36.08 3.54 -1.97
CA ALA A 204 -35.67 3.81 -0.60
C ALA A 204 -35.09 2.58 0.13
N HIS A 205 -34.19 2.81 1.09
CA HIS A 205 -33.57 1.78 1.93
C HIS A 205 -32.77 0.72 1.15
N LEU A 206 -32.24 1.08 0.00
CA LEU A 206 -31.43 0.21 -0.85
C LEU A 206 -29.97 0.24 -0.41
N ASN A 207 -29.31 -0.92 -0.37
CA ASN A 207 -27.90 -1.01 -0.02
C ASN A 207 -27.01 -0.53 -1.18
N VAL A 208 -26.18 0.46 -0.89
CA VAL A 208 -25.18 1.00 -1.82
C VAL A 208 -23.82 0.93 -1.14
N GLY A 209 -22.80 0.49 -1.87
CA GLY A 209 -21.44 0.41 -1.37
C GLY A 209 -20.45 0.93 -2.40
N LEU A 210 -19.39 1.56 -1.94
CA LEU A 210 -18.27 2.02 -2.72
C LEU A 210 -17.06 1.16 -2.36
N PHE A 211 -16.43 0.58 -3.36
CA PHE A 211 -15.33 -0.38 -3.21
C PHE A 211 -14.14 0.07 -4.04
N ASP A 212 -12.95 -0.28 -3.60
CA ASP A 212 -11.75 -0.31 -4.43
C ASP A 212 -11.61 -1.70 -5.04
N VAL A 213 -11.26 -1.79 -6.32
CA VAL A 213 -11.11 -3.07 -7.02
C VAL A 213 -9.64 -3.28 -7.35
N ASP A 214 -8.96 -4.00 -6.47
CA ASP A 214 -7.56 -4.35 -6.64
C ASP A 214 -7.38 -5.46 -7.68
N ARG A 215 -6.85 -5.10 -8.85
CA ARG A 215 -6.51 -6.09 -9.88
C ARG A 215 -5.21 -6.87 -9.59
N SER A 216 -4.61 -6.62 -8.42
CA SER A 216 -3.39 -7.29 -7.96
C SER A 216 -3.73 -8.60 -7.24
N PRO A 217 -3.10 -9.74 -7.58
CA PRO A 217 -3.41 -11.01 -6.91
C PRO A 217 -3.01 -10.97 -5.43
N GLY A 218 -3.98 -11.17 -4.53
CA GLY A 218 -3.74 -11.34 -3.10
C GLY A 218 -4.23 -10.22 -2.19
N ASP A 219 -4.83 -9.16 -2.76
CA ASP A 219 -5.52 -8.11 -2.00
C ASP A 219 -7.04 -8.35 -2.01
N PRO A 220 -7.73 -8.42 -0.87
CA PRO A 220 -9.19 -8.45 -0.84
C PRO A 220 -9.78 -7.07 -1.20
N ASP A 221 -10.73 -7.02 -2.15
CA ASP A 221 -11.49 -5.79 -2.51
C ASP A 221 -11.83 -4.94 -1.26
N ASP A 222 -11.26 -3.74 -1.20
CA ASP A 222 -11.40 -2.84 -0.06
C ASP A 222 -12.77 -2.14 -0.05
N LEU A 223 -13.53 -2.27 1.03
CA LEU A 223 -14.76 -1.48 1.22
C LEU A 223 -14.40 -0.04 1.62
N LEU A 224 -14.62 0.92 0.73
CA LEU A 224 -14.36 2.34 0.98
C LEU A 224 -15.44 2.99 1.84
N ASP A 225 -16.71 2.82 1.47
CA ASP A 225 -17.86 3.30 2.24
C ASP A 225 -19.14 2.53 1.89
N LYS A 226 -20.14 2.51 2.76
CA LYS A 226 -21.45 1.91 2.49
C LYS A 226 -22.58 2.64 3.19
N GLY A 227 -23.75 2.60 2.58
CA GLY A 227 -24.93 3.26 3.12
C GLY A 227 -26.22 2.72 2.55
N PHE A 228 -27.29 3.46 2.85
CA PHE A 228 -28.62 3.19 2.33
C PHE A 228 -29.18 4.43 1.67
N THR A 229 -29.95 4.23 0.60
CA THR A 229 -30.74 5.32 0.03
C THR A 229 -31.80 5.82 1.02
N ASP A 230 -32.04 7.13 1.02
CA ASP A 230 -33.08 7.76 1.83
C ASP A 230 -34.50 7.48 1.30
N LYS A 231 -35.52 8.04 1.96
CA LYS A 231 -36.93 7.90 1.55
C LYS A 231 -37.26 8.48 0.16
N TYR A 232 -36.36 9.27 -0.41
CA TYR A 232 -36.46 9.85 -1.75
C TYR A 232 -35.51 9.18 -2.74
N GLY A 233 -34.82 8.09 -2.35
CA GLY A 233 -33.89 7.36 -3.19
C GLY A 233 -32.51 7.99 -3.29
N ASN A 234 -32.21 9.07 -2.54
CA ASN A 234 -30.91 9.73 -2.61
C ASN A 234 -29.88 9.02 -1.76
N PHE A 235 -28.62 9.06 -2.19
CA PHE A 235 -27.47 8.59 -1.41
C PHE A 235 -26.24 9.47 -1.63
N VAL A 236 -25.33 9.45 -0.66
CA VAL A 236 -23.99 10.02 -0.73
C VAL A 236 -23.07 9.05 -0.01
N LEU A 237 -21.97 8.67 -0.66
CA LEU A 237 -20.88 7.88 -0.10
C LEU A 237 -19.58 8.67 -0.23
N ASP A 238 -18.72 8.57 0.78
CA ASP A 238 -17.40 9.20 0.84
C ASP A 238 -16.47 8.26 1.60
N GLY A 239 -15.64 7.54 0.85
CA GLY A 239 -14.75 6.53 1.39
C GLY A 239 -13.31 6.79 1.01
N THR A 240 -12.40 6.55 1.95
CA THR A 240 -10.96 6.66 1.75
C THR A 240 -10.28 5.38 2.19
N THR A 241 -9.32 4.89 1.42
CA THR A 241 -8.41 3.83 1.82
C THR A 241 -6.96 4.35 1.85
N ARG A 242 -6.05 3.53 2.35
CA ARG A 242 -4.62 3.81 2.41
C ARG A 242 -3.94 3.02 1.31
N GLU A 243 -3.87 3.66 0.15
CA GLU A 243 -3.43 3.04 -1.09
C GLU A 243 -2.11 3.66 -1.55
N LEU A 244 -1.19 2.81 -2.00
CA LEU A 244 0.10 3.24 -2.53
C LEU A 244 0.01 3.58 -4.02
N LEU A 245 -1.03 3.08 -4.70
CA LEU A 245 -1.33 3.34 -6.10
C LEU A 245 -2.64 4.12 -6.22
N SER A 246 -3.05 4.41 -7.47
CA SER A 246 -4.38 4.96 -7.72
C SER A 246 -5.42 3.86 -7.52
N ILE A 247 -6.46 4.18 -6.75
CA ILE A 247 -7.62 3.32 -6.55
C ILE A 247 -8.42 3.12 -7.85
N GLU A 248 -9.18 2.03 -7.94
CA GLU A 248 -10.14 1.73 -8.99
C GLU A 248 -11.56 1.70 -8.39
N PRO A 249 -12.19 2.86 -8.09
CA PRO A 249 -13.40 2.89 -7.30
C PRO A 249 -14.62 2.41 -8.11
N GLU A 250 -15.42 1.52 -7.51
CA GLU A 250 -16.68 1.03 -8.05
C GLU A 250 -17.84 1.22 -7.08
N LEU A 251 -18.91 1.86 -7.55
CA LEU A 251 -20.20 1.88 -6.88
C LEU A 251 -20.96 0.59 -7.17
N ARG A 252 -21.31 -0.14 -6.12
CA ARG A 252 -22.08 -1.38 -6.14
C ARG A 252 -23.46 -1.14 -5.52
N ILE A 253 -24.52 -1.45 -6.27
CA ILE A 253 -25.92 -1.25 -5.87
C ILE A 253 -26.62 -2.60 -5.91
N ILE A 254 -27.09 -3.08 -4.76
CA ILE A 254 -27.80 -4.36 -4.65
C ILE A 254 -29.31 -4.08 -4.62
N HIS A 255 -30.07 -4.66 -5.55
CA HIS A 255 -31.51 -4.42 -5.66
C HIS A 255 -32.32 -5.59 -6.22
N ASP A 256 -33.62 -5.57 -5.91
CA ASP A 256 -34.63 -6.49 -6.46
C ASP A 256 -35.59 -5.78 -7.42
N CYS A 257 -35.23 -4.59 -7.90
CA CYS A 257 -36.06 -3.85 -8.84
C CYS A 257 -36.32 -4.68 -10.10
N ASP A 258 -37.60 -4.88 -10.42
CA ASP A 258 -38.09 -5.64 -11.58
C ASP A 258 -37.52 -7.06 -11.71
N ASP A 259 -37.20 -7.71 -10.60
CA ASP A 259 -36.59 -9.05 -10.59
C ASP A 259 -37.57 -10.18 -11.00
N GLY A 260 -38.88 -9.92 -10.98
CA GLY A 260 -39.94 -10.87 -11.33
C GLY A 260 -40.00 -12.14 -10.46
N LEU A 261 -39.22 -12.21 -9.39
CA LEU A 261 -39.03 -13.42 -8.57
C LEU A 261 -40.00 -13.40 -7.38
N LYS A 262 -40.64 -14.54 -7.13
CA LYS A 262 -41.49 -14.69 -5.94
C LYS A 262 -40.62 -14.61 -4.69
N VAL A 263 -41.13 -13.97 -3.62
CA VAL A 263 -40.47 -13.75 -2.32
C VAL A 263 -39.74 -14.98 -1.73
N PHE A 264 -40.16 -16.21 -2.10
CA PHE A 264 -39.59 -17.47 -1.62
C PHE A 264 -38.42 -18.01 -2.48
N MET A 265 -38.08 -17.36 -3.61
CA MET A 265 -36.92 -17.66 -4.47
C MET A 265 -35.79 -16.62 -4.31
N ARG A 266 -35.82 -15.81 -3.23
CA ARG A 266 -34.87 -14.72 -2.94
C ARG A 266 -33.49 -15.23 -2.45
N THR A 267 -32.85 -16.09 -3.22
CA THR A 267 -31.43 -16.44 -2.98
C THR A 267 -30.48 -15.56 -3.78
N CYS A 268 -30.99 -14.76 -4.72
CA CYS A 268 -30.22 -13.90 -5.60
C CYS A 268 -30.85 -12.51 -5.78
N HIS A 269 -30.02 -11.48 -5.70
CA HIS A 269 -30.33 -10.08 -5.97
C HIS A 269 -29.69 -9.64 -7.31
N ARG A 270 -30.14 -8.53 -7.89
CA ARG A 270 -29.43 -7.84 -8.97
C ARG A 270 -28.33 -6.97 -8.36
N LEU A 271 -27.16 -6.97 -8.97
CA LEU A 271 -26.02 -6.13 -8.61
C LEU A 271 -25.69 -5.24 -9.80
N THR A 272 -25.98 -3.94 -9.68
CA THR A 272 -25.53 -2.93 -10.63
C THR A 272 -24.18 -2.40 -10.18
N ILE A 273 -23.19 -2.39 -11.08
CA ILE A 273 -21.83 -1.92 -10.85
C ILE A 273 -21.56 -0.71 -11.74
N ILE A 274 -21.13 0.40 -11.15
CA ILE A 274 -20.79 1.64 -11.85
C ILE A 274 -19.35 2.01 -11.53
N LYS A 275 -18.50 2.08 -12.56
CA LYS A 275 -17.11 2.53 -12.43
C LYS A 275 -17.05 4.03 -12.20
N VAL A 276 -16.29 4.45 -11.20
CA VAL A 276 -16.01 5.84 -10.91
C VAL A 276 -14.76 6.24 -11.68
N ALA A 277 -14.84 7.31 -12.48
CA ALA A 277 -13.71 7.75 -13.29
C ALA A 277 -12.59 8.36 -12.44
N ASP A 278 -11.34 8.16 -12.85
CA ASP A 278 -10.13 8.58 -12.12
C ASP A 278 -10.12 10.08 -11.75
N GLU A 279 -10.76 10.93 -12.55
CA GLU A 279 -10.87 12.37 -12.29
C GLU A 279 -11.70 12.74 -11.03
N TYR A 280 -12.39 11.77 -10.44
CA TYR A 280 -13.17 11.91 -9.20
C TYR A 280 -12.45 11.33 -7.98
N ILE A 281 -11.25 10.75 -8.16
CA ILE A 281 -10.40 10.31 -7.05
C ILE A 281 -9.83 11.54 -6.35
N HIS A 282 -9.91 11.57 -5.03
CA HIS A 282 -9.35 12.62 -4.19
C HIS A 282 -8.30 12.07 -3.23
N HIS A 283 -7.38 12.94 -2.82
CA HIS A 283 -6.37 12.64 -1.81
C HIS A 283 -6.65 13.48 -0.55
N GLY A 284 -7.28 12.87 0.45
CA GLY A 284 -7.76 13.55 1.65
C GLY A 284 -9.15 14.15 1.47
N LYS A 285 -9.28 15.49 1.39
CA LYS A 285 -10.60 16.14 1.32
C LYS A 285 -11.26 15.95 -0.04
N VAL A 286 -12.56 15.61 -0.05
CA VAL A 286 -13.38 15.55 -1.26
C VAL A 286 -13.38 16.89 -1.99
N GLN A 287 -12.96 16.87 -3.26
CA GLN A 287 -12.97 18.05 -4.13
C GLN A 287 -14.14 18.02 -5.12
N LYS A 288 -14.54 16.82 -5.57
CA LYS A 288 -15.57 16.59 -6.57
C LYS A 288 -16.33 15.31 -6.21
N TYR A 289 -17.65 15.35 -6.36
CA TYR A 289 -18.49 14.16 -6.25
C TYR A 289 -18.75 13.60 -7.64
N PHE A 290 -18.59 12.29 -7.79
CA PHE A 290 -19.12 11.57 -8.95
C PHE A 290 -20.64 11.49 -8.79
N ASP A 291 -21.35 12.35 -9.52
CA ASP A 291 -22.80 12.41 -9.50
C ASP A 291 -23.35 11.51 -10.61
N ILE A 292 -23.92 10.37 -10.26
CA ILE A 292 -24.55 9.48 -11.24
C ILE A 292 -25.89 10.02 -11.74
N GLY A 293 -26.36 11.15 -11.18
CA GLY A 293 -27.64 11.75 -11.49
C GLY A 293 -28.81 10.88 -11.00
N LEU A 294 -29.86 10.82 -11.80
CA LEU A 294 -31.04 10.02 -11.56
C LEU A 294 -30.95 8.74 -12.40
N LEU A 295 -30.94 7.59 -11.72
CA LEU A 295 -30.86 6.27 -12.34
C LEU A 295 -32.07 5.43 -11.97
N ASP A 296 -32.81 4.96 -12.98
CA ASP A 296 -33.90 4.00 -12.77
C ASP A 296 -33.40 2.57 -12.92
N LEU A 297 -33.45 1.81 -11.83
CA LEU A 297 -32.95 0.44 -11.75
C LEU A 297 -33.78 -0.57 -12.57
N SER A 298 -34.93 -0.17 -13.12
CA SER A 298 -35.65 -1.02 -14.09
C SER A 298 -35.03 -0.99 -15.48
N GLU A 299 -34.27 0.06 -15.82
CA GLU A 299 -33.70 0.27 -17.16
C GLU A 299 -32.21 0.65 -17.07
N ILE A 300 -31.36 -0.32 -16.71
CA ILE A 300 -29.91 -0.11 -16.62
C ILE A 300 -29.29 -0.09 -18.04
N PRO A 301 -28.67 1.02 -18.47
CA PRO A 301 -27.95 1.06 -19.74
C PRO A 301 -26.66 0.23 -19.62
N GLN A 302 -26.49 -0.76 -20.48
CA GLN A 302 -25.25 -1.54 -20.56
C GLN A 302 -24.20 -0.73 -21.31
N THR A 303 -23.18 -0.25 -20.60
CA THR A 303 -22.09 0.56 -21.16
C THR A 303 -20.73 0.02 -20.68
N GLU A 304 -19.63 0.64 -21.11
CA GLU A 304 -18.30 0.30 -20.58
C GLU A 304 -18.13 0.64 -19.09
N THR A 305 -18.96 1.56 -18.56
CA THR A 305 -18.88 2.07 -17.19
C THR A 305 -19.99 1.55 -16.28
N ILE A 306 -21.10 1.06 -16.83
CA ILE A 306 -22.24 0.53 -16.08
C ILE A 306 -22.52 -0.90 -16.55
N SER A 307 -22.50 -1.84 -15.61
CA SER A 307 -22.82 -3.24 -15.87
C SER A 307 -23.76 -3.80 -14.81
N GLU A 308 -24.42 -4.90 -15.13
CA GLU A 308 -25.32 -5.57 -14.20
C GLU A 308 -25.06 -7.08 -14.15
N GLN A 309 -25.07 -7.63 -12.94
CA GLN A 309 -24.81 -9.04 -12.67
C GLN A 309 -25.85 -9.60 -11.67
N ARG A 310 -25.90 -10.93 -11.52
CA ARG A 310 -26.65 -11.58 -10.44
C ARG A 310 -25.74 -11.83 -9.25
N TYR A 311 -26.21 -11.45 -8.06
CA TYR A 311 -25.53 -11.65 -6.79
C TYR A 311 -26.35 -12.61 -5.91
N CYS A 312 -25.88 -13.85 -5.76
CA CYS A 312 -26.55 -14.88 -4.95
C CYS A 312 -25.73 -15.16 -3.68
N GLN A 313 -26.26 -14.90 -2.49
CA GLN A 313 -25.54 -15.21 -1.25
C GLN A 313 -25.65 -16.71 -0.94
N ASP A 314 -24.70 -17.49 -1.47
CA ASP A 314 -24.35 -18.86 -1.04
C ASP A 314 -22.82 -19.14 -1.17
N GLU A 315 -21.99 -18.09 -1.23
CA GLU A 315 -20.52 -18.19 -1.25
C GLU A 315 -19.90 -17.24 -0.21
N PHE A 316 -19.74 -17.74 1.01
CA PHE A 316 -18.79 -17.26 2.03
C PHE A 316 -17.96 -18.46 2.51
#